data_AF-A0AAD5GYX5-F1
#
_entry.id   AF-A0AAD5GYX5-F1
#
_cell.length_a   1.000
_cell.length_b   1.000
_cell.length_c   1.000
_cell.angle_alpha   90.00
_cell.angle_beta   90.00
_cell.angle_gamma   90.00
#
_symmetry.space_group_name_H-M   'P 1'
#
loop_
_entity.id
_entity.type
_entity.pdbx_description
1 polymer ?
#
loop_
_entity_poly.entity_id
_entity_poly.type
_entity_poly.pdbx_seq_one_letter_code
_entity_poly.pdbx_strand_id
1 'polypeptide(L)'
;MDNLSIEASKRLLSGHVNSMYEESDVDDVFYGYRSPRSKCSADQLAEMIKSFCVEVEREISELEGYSKLPNIDFVMTSKLARSIKARSILIGAKNVRGSCVYVIEACLVSDEETLSYAVVGLHNVFKRTKTHFETYLENLFRIKFVVMDS
;
A
#
# COMPACT_ATOMS: atom_id res chain seq x y z
N MET A 1 22.30 8.74 -21.12
CA MET A 1 22.78 8.48 -19.73
C MET A 1 23.64 7.23 -19.79
N ASP A 2 24.80 7.17 -19.14
CA ASP A 2 25.72 6.03 -19.28
C ASP A 2 25.27 4.81 -18.43
N ASN A 3 25.84 3.63 -18.70
CA ASN A 3 25.52 2.37 -18.02
C ASN A 3 25.73 2.46 -16.48
N LEU A 4 26.63 3.36 -16.06
CA LEU A 4 26.89 3.66 -14.65
C LEU A 4 25.66 4.28 -13.96
N SER A 5 24.90 5.13 -14.65
CA SER A 5 23.69 5.77 -14.13
C SER A 5 22.50 4.82 -13.99
N ILE A 6 22.38 3.83 -14.88
CA ILE A 6 21.36 2.76 -14.78
C ILE A 6 21.61 1.90 -13.55
N GLU A 7 22.86 1.48 -13.34
CA GLU A 7 23.25 0.67 -12.17
C GLU A 7 23.06 1.44 -10.85
N ALA A 8 23.35 2.74 -10.83
CA ALA A 8 23.04 3.59 -9.67
C ALA A 8 21.52 3.61 -9.37
N SER A 9 20.68 3.74 -10.39
CA SER A 9 19.22 3.76 -10.24
C SER A 9 18.67 2.41 -9.75
N LYS A 10 19.20 1.29 -10.25
CA LYS A 10 18.85 -0.06 -9.75
C LYS A 10 19.23 -0.26 -8.28
N ARG A 11 20.39 0.26 -7.86
CA ARG A 11 20.82 0.22 -6.44
C ARG A 11 19.90 1.04 -5.56
N LEU A 12 19.53 2.25 -5.98
CA LEU A 12 18.58 3.11 -5.25
C LEU A 12 17.22 2.42 -5.09
N LEU A 13 16.66 1.86 -6.19
CA LEU A 13 15.39 1.13 -6.13
C LEU A 13 15.47 -0.09 -5.20
N SER A 14 16.59 -0.82 -5.21
CA SER A 14 16.78 -1.97 -4.34
C SER A 14 16.91 -1.59 -2.88
N GLY A 15 17.66 -0.51 -2.58
CA GLY A 15 17.78 0.04 -1.23
C GLY A 15 16.44 0.56 -0.69
N HIS A 16 15.66 1.24 -1.53
CA HIS A 16 14.32 1.72 -1.17
C HIS A 16 13.39 0.57 -0.75
N VAL A 17 13.34 -0.50 -1.55
CA VAL A 17 12.49 -1.67 -1.23
C VAL A 17 12.97 -2.40 0.03
N ASN A 18 14.28 -2.47 0.28
CA ASN A 18 14.81 -2.99 1.54
C ASN A 18 14.32 -2.18 2.74
N SER A 19 14.37 -0.84 2.65
CA SER A 19 13.82 0.04 3.68
C SER A 19 12.34 -0.26 3.92
N MET A 20 11.52 -0.37 2.86
CA MET A 20 10.09 -0.69 2.98
C MET A 20 9.83 -2.02 3.70
N TYR A 21 10.70 -3.02 3.53
CA TYR A 21 10.57 -4.32 4.18
C TYR A 21 11.00 -4.30 5.65
N GLU A 22 12.15 -3.69 5.94
CA GLU A 22 12.66 -3.50 7.30
C GLU A 22 11.66 -2.72 8.15
N GLU A 23 11.00 -1.74 7.55
CA GLU A 23 9.92 -0.93 8.13
C GLU A 23 8.57 -1.65 8.22
N SER A 24 8.47 -2.87 7.70
CA SER A 24 7.23 -3.67 7.60
C SER A 24 6.11 -3.02 6.78
N ASP A 25 6.41 -2.02 5.96
CA ASP A 25 5.43 -1.44 5.03
C ASP A 25 5.03 -2.46 3.96
N VAL A 26 5.98 -3.30 3.54
CA VAL A 26 5.72 -4.45 2.67
C VAL A 26 6.19 -5.78 3.28
N ASP A 27 5.68 -6.90 2.76
CA ASP A 27 6.11 -8.26 3.14
C ASP A 27 6.62 -9.10 1.95
N ASP A 28 6.80 -10.39 2.22
CA ASP A 28 7.33 -11.38 1.29
C ASP A 28 6.51 -11.51 -0.01
N VAL A 29 5.22 -11.13 0.01
CA VAL A 29 4.41 -11.09 -1.22
C VAL A 29 4.96 -10.06 -2.18
N PHE A 30 5.24 -8.85 -1.69
CA PHE A 30 5.81 -7.77 -2.50
C PHE A 30 7.22 -8.12 -3.00
N TYR A 31 8.05 -8.71 -2.14
CA TYR A 31 9.37 -9.23 -2.53
C TYR A 31 9.28 -10.30 -3.60
N GLY A 32 8.31 -11.20 -3.47
CA GLY A 32 8.03 -12.26 -4.42
C GLY A 32 7.81 -11.73 -5.84
N TYR A 33 7.11 -10.59 -5.98
CA TYR A 33 6.88 -9.97 -7.30
C TYR A 33 8.15 -9.47 -7.97
N ARG A 34 9.18 -9.12 -7.20
CA ARG A 34 10.47 -8.64 -7.73
C ARG A 34 11.46 -9.77 -8.03
N SER A 35 11.15 -11.00 -7.64
CA SER A 35 12.01 -12.15 -7.91
C SER A 35 12.16 -12.39 -9.41
N PRO A 36 13.36 -12.79 -9.90
CA PRO A 36 13.51 -13.25 -11.29
C PRO A 36 12.60 -14.44 -11.66
N ARG A 37 12.08 -15.16 -10.65
CA ARG A 37 11.14 -16.27 -10.82
C ARG A 37 9.66 -15.83 -10.74
N SER A 38 9.40 -14.55 -10.52
CA SER A 38 8.06 -14.00 -10.48
C SER A 38 7.37 -14.18 -11.83
N LYS A 39 6.10 -14.61 -11.80
CA LYS A 39 5.23 -14.57 -12.98
C LYS A 39 4.59 -13.20 -13.21
N CYS A 40 4.72 -12.29 -12.24
CA CYS A 40 4.25 -10.92 -12.32
C CYS A 40 5.37 -10.06 -12.93
N SER A 41 5.11 -9.45 -14.08
CA SER A 41 6.02 -8.51 -14.69
C SER A 41 6.09 -7.20 -13.90
N ALA A 42 7.15 -6.42 -14.13
CA ALA A 42 7.28 -5.10 -13.52
C ALA A 42 6.13 -4.15 -13.92
N ASP A 43 5.57 -4.28 -15.14
CA ASP A 43 4.40 -3.49 -15.56
C ASP A 43 3.13 -3.93 -14.84
N GLN A 44 2.93 -5.25 -14.70
CA GLN A 44 1.78 -5.78 -13.96
C GLN A 44 1.82 -5.33 -12.50
N LEU A 45 2.98 -5.41 -11.85
CA LEU A 45 3.14 -4.92 -10.48
C LEU A 45 2.87 -3.40 -10.41
N ALA A 46 3.37 -2.62 -11.37
CA ALA A 46 3.14 -1.18 -11.39
C ALA A 46 1.64 -0.84 -11.48
N GLU A 47 0.88 -1.53 -12.33
CA GLU A 47 -0.56 -1.35 -12.43
C GLU A 47 -1.31 -1.80 -11.17
N MET A 48 -0.88 -2.90 -10.54
CA MET A 48 -1.44 -3.34 -9.26
C MET A 48 -1.22 -2.29 -8.16
N ILE A 49 -0.03 -1.70 -8.08
CA ILE A 49 0.28 -0.64 -7.12
C ILE A 49 -0.61 0.59 -7.37
N LYS A 50 -0.73 1.05 -8.62
CA LYS A 50 -1.57 2.21 -8.97
C LYS A 50 -3.04 1.97 -8.59
N SER A 51 -3.58 0.81 -8.96
CA SER A 51 -4.96 0.43 -8.61
C SER A 51 -5.15 0.42 -7.10
N PHE A 52 -4.22 -0.21 -6.36
CA PHE A 52 -4.25 -0.26 -4.91
C PHE A 52 -4.31 1.15 -4.31
N CYS A 53 -3.41 2.06 -4.72
CA CYS A 53 -3.37 3.42 -4.18
C CYS A 53 -4.69 4.17 -4.44
N VAL A 54 -5.24 4.12 -5.65
CA VAL A 54 -6.48 4.83 -5.99
C VAL A 54 -7.68 4.26 -5.24
N GLU A 55 -7.83 2.94 -5.21
CA GLU A 55 -8.99 2.29 -4.62
C GLU A 55 -8.98 2.39 -3.10
N VAL A 56 -7.83 2.21 -2.46
CA VAL A 56 -7.72 2.28 -0.99
C VAL A 56 -7.86 3.72 -0.51
N GLU A 57 -7.35 4.72 -1.24
CA GLU A 57 -7.56 6.13 -0.88
C GLU A 57 -9.04 6.50 -0.89
N ARG A 58 -9.79 6.02 -1.90
CA ARG A 58 -11.25 6.19 -1.97
C ARG A 58 -11.95 5.50 -0.80
N GLU A 59 -11.64 4.23 -0.55
CA GLU A 59 -12.26 3.45 0.53
C GLU A 59 -11.95 4.05 1.92
N ILE A 60 -10.73 4.56 2.16
CA ILE A 60 -10.37 5.26 3.41
C ILE A 60 -11.14 6.57 3.54
N SER A 61 -11.29 7.34 2.46
CA SER A 61 -12.05 8.60 2.49
C SER A 61 -13.53 8.36 2.87
N GLU A 62 -14.14 7.30 2.34
CA GLU A 62 -15.48 6.87 2.74
C GLU A 62 -15.53 6.46 4.22
N LEU A 63 -14.52 5.73 4.67
CA LEU A 63 -14.40 5.24 6.05
C LEU A 63 -14.27 6.39 7.06
N GLU A 64 -13.46 7.42 6.75
CA GLU A 64 -13.36 8.66 7.54
C GLU A 64 -14.65 9.46 7.57
N GLY A 65 -15.47 9.38 6.52
CA GLY A 65 -16.80 9.99 6.47
C GLY A 65 -17.75 9.31 7.45
N TYR A 66 -17.80 7.97 7.42
CA TYR A 66 -18.68 7.19 8.29
C TYR A 66 -18.31 7.28 9.77
N SER A 67 -17.01 7.30 10.09
CA SER A 67 -16.55 7.34 11.49
C SER A 67 -16.87 8.65 12.23
N LYS A 68 -17.33 9.68 11.51
CA LYS A 68 -17.69 11.00 12.06
C LYS A 68 -19.20 11.21 12.19
N LEU A 69 -20.01 10.22 11.79
CA LEU A 69 -21.46 10.30 11.88
C LEU A 69 -21.93 9.96 13.31
N PRO A 70 -23.02 10.58 13.79
CA PRO A 70 -23.57 10.28 15.12
C PRO A 70 -24.22 8.90 15.24
N ASN A 71 -24.50 8.23 14.12
CA ASN A 71 -25.01 6.86 14.07
C ASN A 71 -24.10 6.07 13.12
N ILE A 72 -22.96 5.63 13.61
CA ILE A 72 -21.96 4.93 12.80
C ILE A 72 -22.56 3.60 12.30
N ASP A 73 -22.54 3.41 10.98
CA ASP A 73 -22.80 2.10 10.38
C ASP A 73 -21.54 1.23 10.51
N PHE A 74 -21.44 0.51 11.64
CA PHE A 74 -20.33 -0.40 11.91
C PHE A 74 -20.24 -1.55 10.92
N VAL A 75 -21.38 -2.00 10.34
CA VAL A 75 -21.39 -3.09 9.36
C VAL A 75 -20.74 -2.62 8.07
N MET A 76 -21.13 -1.44 7.56
CA MET A 76 -20.55 -0.86 6.35
C MET A 76 -19.08 -0.47 6.55
N THR A 77 -18.75 0.14 7.70
CA THR A 77 -17.37 0.47 8.06
C THR A 77 -16.47 -0.76 8.09
N SER A 78 -16.94 -1.85 8.71
CA SER A 78 -16.23 -3.12 8.78
C SER A 78 -16.08 -3.78 7.41
N LYS A 79 -17.07 -3.61 6.51
CA LYS A 79 -17.00 -4.10 5.12
C LYS A 79 -15.93 -3.37 4.32
N LEU A 80 -15.84 -2.04 4.42
CA LEU A 80 -14.78 -1.24 3.79
C LEU A 80 -13.40 -1.65 4.32
N ALA A 81 -13.23 -1.76 5.64
CA ALA A 81 -11.96 -2.19 6.24
C ALA A 81 -11.52 -3.60 5.76
N ARG A 82 -12.47 -4.53 5.57
CA ARG A 82 -12.18 -5.85 4.99
C ARG A 82 -11.78 -5.78 3.51
N SER A 83 -12.39 -4.88 2.73
CA SER A 83 -12.00 -4.61 1.33
C SER A 83 -10.55 -4.13 1.25
N ILE A 84 -10.21 -3.09 2.02
CA ILE A 84 -8.84 -2.55 2.10
C ILE A 84 -7.86 -3.64 2.53
N LYS A 85 -8.20 -4.43 3.56
CA LYS A 85 -7.38 -5.56 4.02
C LYS A 85 -7.10 -6.57 2.91
N ALA A 86 -8.12 -6.95 2.15
CA ALA A 86 -7.99 -7.92 1.05
C ALA A 86 -7.06 -7.40 -0.05
N ARG A 87 -7.21 -6.13 -0.46
CA ARG A 87 -6.31 -5.48 -1.43
C ARG A 87 -4.88 -5.39 -0.91
N SER A 88 -4.72 -5.10 0.39
CA SER A 88 -3.42 -5.01 1.05
C SER A 88 -2.69 -6.35 1.07
N ILE A 89 -3.42 -7.46 1.26
CA ILE A 89 -2.85 -8.81 1.16
C ILE A 89 -2.31 -9.08 -0.24
N LEU A 90 -3.05 -8.69 -1.28
CA LEU A 90 -2.67 -8.95 -2.67
C LEU A 90 -1.36 -8.27 -3.08
N ILE A 91 -1.13 -7.03 -2.63
CA ILE A 91 0.08 -6.27 -2.94
C ILE A 91 1.21 -6.51 -1.92
N GLY A 92 0.92 -7.16 -0.78
CA GLY A 92 1.87 -7.30 0.32
C GLY A 92 2.04 -6.05 1.18
N ALA A 93 1.07 -5.13 1.22
CA ALA A 93 1.09 -3.93 2.07
C ALA A 93 0.80 -4.32 3.53
N LYS A 94 1.85 -4.77 4.24
CA LYS A 94 1.74 -5.43 5.54
C LYS A 94 1.20 -4.53 6.64
N ASN A 95 1.73 -3.31 6.77
CA ASN A 95 1.26 -2.38 7.80
C ASN A 95 -0.21 -1.96 7.55
N VAL A 96 -0.60 -1.68 6.30
CA VAL A 96 -2.00 -1.35 5.95
C VAL A 96 -2.94 -2.50 6.32
N ARG A 97 -2.58 -3.74 5.94
CA ARG A 97 -3.32 -4.95 6.33
C ARG A 97 -3.48 -5.05 7.84
N GLY A 98 -2.43 -4.77 8.60
CA GLY A 98 -2.44 -4.77 10.06
C GLY A 98 -3.38 -3.71 10.63
N SER A 99 -3.30 -2.48 10.13
CA SER A 99 -4.17 -1.37 10.53
C SER A 99 -5.66 -1.65 10.30
N CYS A 100 -6.01 -2.35 9.21
CA CYS A 100 -7.39 -2.77 8.98
C CYS A 100 -7.94 -3.71 10.06
N VAL A 101 -7.10 -4.50 10.73
CA VAL A 101 -7.54 -5.41 11.80
C VAL A 101 -8.12 -4.61 12.97
N TYR A 102 -7.45 -3.54 13.39
CA TYR A 102 -7.94 -2.68 14.48
C TYR A 102 -9.28 -2.02 14.14
N VAL A 103 -9.46 -1.57 12.90
CA VAL A 103 -10.75 -1.00 12.45
C VAL A 103 -11.85 -2.07 12.49
N ILE A 104 -11.56 -3.29 12.02
CA ILE A 104 -12.52 -4.40 12.03
C ILE A 104 -12.90 -4.78 13.46
N GLU A 105 -11.93 -4.88 14.37
CA GLU A 105 -12.15 -5.20 15.78
C GLU A 105 -13.00 -4.14 16.47
N ALA A 106 -12.70 -2.86 16.30
CA ALA A 106 -13.52 -1.76 16.82
C ALA A 106 -14.97 -1.84 16.35
N CYS A 107 -15.18 -2.19 15.06
CA CYS A 107 -16.53 -2.38 14.53
C CYS A 107 -17.27 -3.58 15.14
N LEU A 108 -16.57 -4.67 15.49
CA LEU A 108 -17.20 -5.87 16.05
C LEU A 108 -17.75 -5.64 17.46
N VAL A 109 -17.14 -4.74 18.23
CA VAL A 109 -17.57 -4.38 19.59
C VAL A 109 -18.35 -3.06 19.63
N SER A 110 -18.58 -2.43 18.48
CA SER A 110 -19.27 -1.14 18.34
C SER A 110 -18.65 -0.03 19.20
N ASP A 111 -17.32 0.01 19.27
CA ASP A 111 -16.57 1.02 20.02
C ASP A 111 -16.24 2.21 19.11
N GLU A 112 -17.00 3.30 19.27
CA GLU A 112 -16.86 4.52 18.46
C GLU A 112 -15.53 5.23 18.66
N GLU A 113 -15.05 5.30 19.91
CA GLU A 113 -13.80 5.99 20.25
C GLU A 113 -12.61 5.24 19.65
N THR A 114 -12.52 3.94 19.91
CA THR A 114 -11.47 3.08 19.34
C THR A 114 -11.55 3.06 17.82
N LEU A 115 -12.76 3.07 17.25
CA LEU A 115 -12.94 3.15 15.80
C LEU A 115 -12.30 4.43 15.25
N SER A 116 -12.64 5.60 15.81
CA SER A 116 -12.11 6.89 15.36
C SER A 116 -10.57 6.91 15.34
N TYR A 117 -9.94 6.43 16.42
CA TYR A 117 -8.47 6.30 16.47
C TYR A 117 -7.92 5.30 15.44
N ALA A 118 -8.57 4.15 15.26
CA ALA A 118 -8.15 3.13 14.31
C ALA A 118 -8.26 3.63 12.85
N VAL A 119 -9.28 4.42 12.51
CA VAL A 119 -9.44 5.03 11.18
C VAL A 119 -8.29 5.99 10.88
N VAL A 120 -7.97 6.88 11.82
CA VAL A 120 -6.85 7.83 11.68
C VAL A 120 -5.53 7.08 11.54
N GLY A 121 -5.33 6.03 12.34
CA GLY A 121 -4.16 5.15 12.27
C GLY A 121 -4.02 4.50 10.89
N LEU A 122 -5.10 3.91 10.36
CA LEU A 122 -5.14 3.32 9.02
C LEU A 122 -4.80 4.33 7.94
N HIS A 123 -5.36 5.54 7.99
CA HIS A 123 -5.06 6.59 7.01
C HIS A 123 -3.58 6.99 7.03
N ASN A 124 -3.00 7.19 8.20
CA ASN A 124 -1.58 7.57 8.33
C ASN A 124 -0.65 6.47 7.79
N VAL A 125 -0.94 5.21 8.12
CA VAL A 125 -0.19 4.06 7.61
C VAL A 125 -0.33 3.93 6.09
N PHE A 126 -1.53 4.12 5.56
CA PHE A 126 -1.75 4.12 4.11
C PHE A 126 -1.00 5.24 3.42
N LYS A 127 -1.04 6.48 3.92
CA LYS A 127 -0.30 7.63 3.36
C LYS A 127 1.19 7.34 3.22
N ARG A 128 1.81 6.84 4.29
CA ARG A 128 3.22 6.43 4.28
C ARG A 128 3.48 5.34 3.23
N THR A 129 2.66 4.30 3.23
CA THR A 129 2.79 3.17 2.28
C THR A 129 2.64 3.66 0.84
N LYS A 130 1.69 4.56 0.57
CA LYS A 130 1.46 5.19 -0.72
C LYS A 130 2.68 5.98 -1.19
N THR A 131 3.28 6.81 -0.33
CA THR A 131 4.52 7.54 -0.66
C THR A 131 5.66 6.60 -1.03
N HIS A 132 5.80 5.49 -0.31
CA HIS A 132 6.80 4.46 -0.63
C HIS A 132 6.53 3.80 -1.99
N PHE A 133 5.27 3.50 -2.30
CA PHE A 133 4.86 2.97 -3.59
C PHE A 133 5.03 3.95 -4.75
N GLU A 134 4.72 5.23 -4.56
CA GLU A 134 4.95 6.28 -5.56
C GLU A 134 6.44 6.42 -5.85
N THR A 135 7.28 6.45 -4.80
CA THR A 135 8.74 6.47 -4.94
C THR A 135 9.25 5.24 -5.69
N TYR A 136 8.70 4.05 -5.40
CA TYR A 136 9.02 2.82 -6.13
C TYR A 136 8.70 2.95 -7.63
N LEU A 137 7.49 3.43 -7.96
CA LEU A 137 7.04 3.61 -9.34
C LEU A 137 7.89 4.62 -10.11
N GLU A 138 8.21 5.76 -9.50
CA GLU A 138 9.07 6.78 -10.10
C GLU A 138 10.45 6.23 -10.47
N ASN A 139 11.08 5.49 -9.55
CA ASN A 139 12.38 4.87 -9.79
C ASN A 139 12.30 3.75 -10.86
N LEU A 140 11.22 2.97 -10.85
CA LEU A 140 10.98 1.95 -11.88
C LEU A 140 10.84 2.58 -13.28
N PHE A 141 10.06 3.65 -13.41
CA PHE A 141 9.88 4.33 -14.69
C PHE A 141 11.15 5.03 -15.18
N ARG A 142 11.95 5.60 -14.28
CA ARG A 142 13.27 6.15 -14.63
C ARG A 142 14.18 5.10 -15.26
N ILE A 143 14.24 3.90 -14.69
CA ILE A 143 15.05 2.81 -15.25
C ILE A 143 14.52 2.39 -16.62
N LYS A 144 13.19 2.25 -16.77
CA LYS A 144 12.59 1.83 -18.05
C LYS A 144 12.80 2.85 -19.17
N PHE A 145 12.60 4.14 -18.89
CA PHE A 145 12.75 5.20 -19.88
C PHE A 145 14.17 5.21 -20.46
N VAL A 146 15.19 5.06 -19.61
CA VAL A 146 16.57 5.01 -20.06
C VAL A 146 16.86 3.77 -20.92
N VAL A 147 16.29 2.61 -20.58
CA VAL A 147 16.48 1.36 -21.34
C VAL A 147 15.78 1.38 -22.70
N MET A 148 14.65 2.09 -22.84
CA MET A 148 13.92 2.20 -24.11
C MET A 148 14.57 3.17 -25.11
N ASP A 149 15.34 4.15 -24.62
CA ASP A 149 16.07 5.14 -25.42
C ASP A 149 17.51 4.71 -25.78
N SER A 150 17.91 3.48 -25.43
CA SER A 150 19.25 2.89 -25.65
C SER A 150 19.24 1.85 -26.77
#